data_AF-A0A938R3Q1-F1
#
_entry.id   AF-A0A938R3Q1-F1
#
_cell.length_a   1.000
_cell.length_b   1.000
_cell.length_c   1.000
_cell.angle_alpha   90.00
_cell.angle_beta   90.00
_cell.angle_gamma   90.00
#
_symmetry.space_group_name_H-M   'P 1'
#
loop_
_entity.id
_entity.type
_entity.pdbx_description
1 polymer ?
#
loop_
_entity_poly.entity_id
_entity_poly.type
_entity_poly.pdbx_seq_one_letter_code
_entity_poly.pdbx_strand_id
1 'polypeptide(L)' 'MRDYLMGIIQLLVGLGVMALLLYLGATSEGWLALLCFLGLAVVFHTWYAVLLRLARRKLGCNPDDDDQPFFPG' A
#
# COMPACT_ATOMS: atom_id res chain seq x y z
N MET A 1 -7.07 -11.99 15.78
CA MET A 1 -6.65 -12.76 14.57
C MET A 1 -7.38 -12.35 13.30
N ARG A 2 -8.69 -12.04 13.33
CA ARG A 2 -9.46 -11.62 12.14
C ARG A 2 -8.93 -10.34 11.47
N ASP A 3 -8.41 -9.40 12.26
CA ASP A 3 -7.82 -8.15 11.74
C ASP A 3 -6.50 -8.36 10.98
N TYR A 4 -5.74 -9.41 11.34
CA TYR A 4 -4.53 -9.79 10.59
C TYR A 4 -4.88 -10.33 9.21
N LEU A 5 -5.92 -11.17 9.14
CA LEU A 5 -6.38 -11.75 7.87
C LEU A 5 -6.82 -10.63 6.91
N MET A 6 -7.57 -9.65 7.42
CA MET A 6 -8.06 -8.52 6.62
C MET A 6 -6.91 -7.65 6.10
N GLY A 7 -5.90 -7.35 6.92
CA GLY A 7 -4.72 -6.59 6.50
C GLY A 7 -3.87 -7.32 5.46
N ILE A 8 -3.69 -8.64 5.62
CA ILE A 8 -2.97 -9.49 4.65
C ILE A 8 -3.73 -9.56 3.32
N ILE A 9 -5.07 -9.68 3.36
CA ILE A 9 -5.91 -9.66 2.16
C ILE A 9 -5.78 -8.32 1.43
N GLN A 10 -5.84 -7.19 2.13
CA GLN A 10 -5.63 -5.86 1.53
C GLN A 10 -4.24 -5.72 0.91
N LEU A 11 -3.19 -6.30 1.53
CA LEU A 11 -1.85 -6.31 0.96
C LEU A 11 -1.80 -7.13 -0.35
N LEU A 12 -2.37 -8.33 -0.36
CA LEU A 12 -2.40 -9.18 -1.56
C LEU A 12 -3.23 -8.56 -2.69
N VAL A 13 -4.39 -8.00 -2.37
CA VAL A 13 -5.25 -7.31 -3.33
C VAL A 13 -4.53 -6.09 -3.90
N GLY A 14 -3.92 -5.26 -3.07
CA GLY A 14 -3.18 -4.09 -3.54
C GLY A 14 -1.98 -4.45 -4.42
N LEU A 15 -1.26 -5.54 -4.10
CA LEU A 15 -0.19 -6.06 -4.95
C LEU A 15 -0.73 -6.51 -6.33
N GLY A 16 -1.87 -7.21 -6.34
CA GLY A 16 -2.53 -7.63 -7.58
C GLY A 16 -2.98 -6.46 -8.44
N VAL A 17 -3.56 -5.42 -7.83
CA VAL A 17 -3.96 -4.19 -8.54
C VAL A 17 -2.74 -3.45 -9.09
N MET A 18 -1.64 -3.38 -8.35
CA MET A 18 -0.40 -2.77 -8.86
C MET A 18 0.17 -3.52 -10.06
N ALA A 19 0.21 -4.85 -10.00
CA ALA A 19 0.67 -5.67 -11.13
C ALA A 19 -0.23 -5.48 -12.36
N LEU A 20 -1.55 -5.39 -12.17
CA LEU A 20 -2.51 -5.13 -13.23
C LEU A 20 -2.29 -3.74 -13.87
N LEU A 21 -2.10 -2.70 -13.05
CA LEU A 21 -1.85 -1.34 -13.52
C LEU A 21 -0.51 -1.21 -14.25
N LEU A 22 0.53 -1.91 -13.79
CA LEU A 22 1.81 -1.99 -14.49
C LEU A 22 1.67 -2.71 -15.83
N TYR A 23 0.93 -3.81 -15.87
CA TYR A 23 0.65 -4.53 -17.11
C TYR A 23 -0.12 -3.66 -18.11
N LEU A 24 -1.23 -3.05 -17.67
CA LEU A 24 -1.99 -2.12 -18.51
C LEU A 24 -1.13 -0.95 -18.98
N GLY A 25 -0.36 -0.35 -18.08
CA GLY A 25 0.58 0.74 -18.39
C GLY A 25 1.60 0.34 -19.47
N ALA A 26 2.22 -0.83 -19.34
CA ALA A 26 3.18 -1.36 -20.30
C ALA A 26 2.55 -1.68 -21.68
N THR A 27 1.28 -2.07 -21.71
CA THR A 27 0.54 -2.34 -22.95
C THR A 27 -0.12 -1.11 -23.57
N SER A 28 -0.19 0.00 -22.84
CA SER A 28 -0.89 1.21 -23.28
C SER A 28 0.04 2.21 -23.95
N GLU A 29 -0.37 2.75 -25.09
CA GLU A 29 0.35 3.82 -25.79
C GLU A 29 -0.24 5.20 -25.43
N GLY A 30 0.63 6.18 -25.18
CA GLY A 30 0.25 7.57 -24.95
C GLY A 30 -0.24 7.90 -23.53
N TRP A 31 -1.27 8.75 -23.44
CA TRP A 31 -1.76 9.36 -22.19
C TRP A 31 -2.40 8.36 -21.19
N LEU A 32 -2.82 7.19 -21.66
CA LEU A 32 -3.33 6.11 -20.81
C LEU A 32 -2.27 5.54 -19.86
N ALA A 33 -1.00 5.52 -20.29
CA ALA A 33 0.10 5.07 -19.45
C ALA A 33 0.26 6.01 -18.23
N LEU A 34 0.13 7.33 -18.43
CA LEU A 34 0.19 8.32 -17.35
C LEU A 34 -0.91 8.09 -16.32
N LEU A 35 -2.14 7.79 -16.75
CA LEU A 35 -3.24 7.48 -15.84
C LEU A 35 -2.99 6.16 -15.08
N CYS A 36 -2.41 5.15 -15.73
CA CYS A 36 -2.02 3.91 -15.06
C CYS A 36 -0.94 4.13 -14.00
N PHE A 37 0.09 4.94 -14.29
CA PHE A 37 1.12 5.29 -13.31
C PHE A 37 0.57 6.16 -12.17
N LEU A 38 -0.36 7.07 -12.44
CA LEU A 38 -1.01 7.87 -11.41
C LEU A 38 -1.86 6.99 -10.48
N GLY A 39 -2.64 6.07 -11.07
CA GLY A 39 -3.38 5.06 -10.31
C GLY A 39 -2.45 4.18 -9.47
N LEU A 40 -1.32 3.76 -10.04
CA LEU A 40 -0.30 2.98 -9.33
C LEU A 40 0.22 3.73 -8.11
N ALA A 41 0.50 5.04 -8.22
CA ALA A 41 1.00 5.86 -7.12
C ALA A 41 -0.02 5.97 -5.97
N VAL A 42 -1.31 6.14 -6.28
CA VAL A 42 -2.38 6.19 -5.27
C VAL A 42 -2.54 4.84 -4.56
N VAL A 43 -2.55 3.75 -5.33
CA VAL A 43 -2.63 2.39 -4.79
C VAL A 43 -1.39 2.09 -3.94
N PHE A 44 -0.20 2.52 -4.38
CA PHE A 44 1.04 2.37 -3.61
C PHE A 44 0.99 3.13 -2.29
N HIS A 45 0.55 4.39 -2.30
CA HIS A 45 0.49 5.19 -1.08
C HIS A 45 -0.46 4.58 -0.04
N THR A 46 -1.65 4.15 -0.46
CA THR A 46 -2.62 3.51 0.43
C THR A 46 -2.14 2.15 0.93
N TRP A 47 -1.54 1.34 0.06
CA TRP A 47 -0.95 0.05 0.41
C TRP A 47 0.23 0.18 1.38
N TYR A 48 1.11 1.16 1.15
CA TYR A 48 2.26 1.46 2.01
C TYR A 48 1.83 1.86 3.43
N ALA A 49 0.76 2.64 3.57
CA ALA A 49 0.21 2.99 4.88
C ALA A 49 -0.30 1.76 5.66
N VAL A 50 -0.95 0.81 4.97
CA VAL A 50 -1.38 -0.47 5.58
C VAL A 50 -0.18 -1.32 6.00
N LEU A 51 0.86 -1.35 5.17
CA LEU A 51 2.08 -2.09 5.44
C LEU A 51 2.84 -1.51 6.66
N LEU A 52 2.93 -0.18 6.74
CA LEU A 52 3.49 0.51 7.90
C LEU A 52 2.72 0.22 9.19
N ARG A 53 1.38 0.20 9.15
CA ARG A 53 0.55 -0.15 10.32
C ARG A 53 0.80 -1.59 10.78
N LEU A 54 0.92 -2.53 9.85
CA LEU A 54 1.25 -3.91 10.15
C LEU A 54 2.68 -4.06 10.69
N ALA A 55 3.65 -3.37 10.09
CA ALA A 55 5.04 -3.36 10.54
C ALA A 55 5.19 -2.76 11.95
N ARG A 56 4.52 -1.63 12.23
CA ARG A 56 4.51 -0.95 13.54
C ARG A 56 3.96 -1.86 14.64
N ARG A 57 2.84 -2.56 14.38
CA ARG A 57 2.30 -3.58 15.30
C ARG A 57 3.25 -4.77 15.48
N LYS A 58 3.95 -5.22 14.44
CA LYS A 58 4.91 -6.33 14.53
C LYS A 58 6.16 -5.96 15.35
N LEU A 59 6.55 -4.69 15.36
CA LEU A 59 7.63 -4.15 16.20
C LEU A 59 7.21 -3.94 17.67
N GLY A 60 5.93 -4.16 18.03
CA GLY A 60 5.44 -3.98 19.39
C GLY A 60 5.13 -2.53 19.76
N CYS A 61 5.21 -1.59 18.81
CA CYS A 61 4.65 -0.24 19.01
C CYS A 61 3.13 -0.35 19.06
N ASN A 62 2.55 0.09 20.17
CA ASN A 62 1.12 0.08 20.38
C ASN A 62 0.45 1.02 19.36
N PRO A 63 -0.60 0.58 18.64
CA PRO A 63 -1.27 1.42 17.65
C PRO A 63 -2.03 2.61 18.25
N ASP A 64 -2.13 2.71 19.58
CA ASP A 64 -2.73 3.84 20.29
C ASP A 64 -1.75 5.02 20.49
N ASP A 65 -0.46 4.84 20.20
CA ASP A 65 0.54 5.92 20.15
C ASP A 65 0.65 6.52 18.73
N ASP A 66 -0.50 6.81 18.12
CA ASP A 66 -0.59 7.37 16.76
C ASP A 66 -0.04 8.82 16.66
N ASP A 67 0.31 9.44 17.79
CA ASP A 67 0.93 10.78 17.86
C ASP A 67 2.47 10.76 17.79
N GLN A 68 3.11 9.58 17.75
CA GLN A 68 4.58 9.52 17.77
C GLN A 68 5.17 9.51 16.34
N PRO A 69 5.94 10.54 15.93
CA PRO A 69 6.58 10.56 14.63
C PRO A 69 7.60 9.42 14.50
N PHE A 70 7.62 8.79 13.32
CA PHE A 70 8.43 7.60 12.99
C PHE A 70 9.95 7.84 13.06
N PHE A 71 10.38 9.11 13.03
CA PHE A 71 11.78 9.48 13.11
C PHE A 71 12.15 9.88 14.54
N PRO A 72 13.17 9.28 15.17
CA PRO A 72 13.84 9.93 16.28
C PRO A 72 14.45 11.23 15.75
N GLY A 73 13.94 12.37 16.22
CA GLY A 73 14.63 13.65 16.08
C GLY A 73 15.89 13.66 16.91
#